data_AF-A0A4R6V800-F1
#
_entry.id   AF-A0A4R6V800-F1
#
_cell.length_a   1.000
_cell.length_b   1.000
_cell.length_c   1.000
_cell.angle_alpha   90.00
_cell.angle_beta   90.00
_cell.angle_gamma   90.00
#
_symmetry.space_group_name_H-M   'P 1'
#
loop_
_entity.id
_entity.type
_entity.pdbx_description
1 polymer ?
#
loop_
_entity_poly.entity_id
_entity_poly.type
_entity_poly.pdbx_seq_one_letter_code
_entity_poly.pdbx_strand_id
1 'polypeptide(L)'
;MNSDSGASSGGRDASTARARGRGVRVRVASEDWGSITYEAVSTGPDGTAVVQRYRCVLPRTLALRRLRLTYVVGLWHSTGKAVCNHVRRVIPPVLSAADEAARQDVALVAAALVEAERRPVCGATVENLTVYTVQRAQDWQSF
;
A
#
# COMPACT_ATOMS: atom_id res chain seq x y z
N MET A 1 10.86 29.75 32.43
CA MET A 1 10.44 30.41 31.17
C MET A 1 11.05 29.64 30.01
N ASN A 2 10.31 28.67 29.46
CA ASN A 2 10.71 27.96 28.24
C ASN A 2 9.54 28.09 27.26
N SER A 3 9.79 28.77 26.14
CA SER A 3 8.82 29.04 25.10
C SER A 3 8.67 27.80 24.21
N ASP A 4 7.50 27.17 24.28
CA ASP A 4 7.04 26.17 23.34
C ASP A 4 6.89 26.80 21.95
N SER A 5 7.68 26.31 21.01
CA SER A 5 7.53 26.62 19.59
C SER A 5 6.43 25.74 19.00
N GLY A 6 5.18 26.20 19.15
CA GLY A 6 4.00 25.63 18.49
C GLY A 6 4.12 25.75 16.98
N ALA A 7 4.53 24.67 16.32
CA ALA A 7 4.51 24.58 14.87
C ALA A 7 3.06 24.66 14.37
N SER A 8 2.78 25.72 13.60
CA SER A 8 1.48 26.10 13.08
C SER A 8 0.85 25.03 12.18
N SER A 9 -0.26 24.44 12.62
CA SER A 9 -1.16 23.62 11.79
C SER A 9 -1.89 24.43 10.70
N GLY A 10 -2.03 25.76 10.86
CA GLY A 10 -2.81 26.61 9.95
C GLY A 10 -2.23 26.83 8.54
N GLY A 11 -0.92 26.68 8.34
CA GLY A 11 -0.28 26.91 7.03
C GLY A 11 -0.45 25.76 6.03
N ARG A 12 -0.57 24.52 6.52
CA ARG A 12 -0.67 23.32 5.69
C ARG A 12 -2.08 23.13 5.11
N ASP A 13 -3.10 23.52 5.86
CA ASP A 13 -4.51 23.44 5.44
C ASP A 13 -4.85 24.50 4.37
N ALA A 14 -4.33 25.72 4.50
CA ALA A 14 -4.48 26.76 3.48
C ALA A 14 -3.75 26.40 2.17
N SER A 15 -2.58 25.78 2.26
CA SER A 15 -1.79 25.33 1.10
C SER A 15 -2.46 24.18 0.35
N THR A 16 -3.03 23.23 1.07
CA THR A 16 -3.76 22.08 0.49
C THR A 16 -5.10 22.49 -0.10
N ALA A 17 -5.83 23.41 0.53
CA ALA A 17 -7.05 24.01 -0.05
C ALA A 17 -6.75 24.77 -1.35
N ARG A 18 -5.66 25.55 -1.38
CA ARG A 18 -5.23 26.29 -2.58
C ARG A 18 -4.78 25.36 -3.73
N ALA A 19 -4.10 24.26 -3.40
CA ALA A 19 -3.73 23.25 -4.39
C ALA A 19 -4.95 22.54 -4.99
N ARG A 20 -5.93 22.17 -4.15
CA ARG A 20 -7.21 21.58 -4.61
C ARG A 20 -8.01 22.54 -5.47
N GLY A 21 -8.08 23.82 -5.11
CA GLY A 21 -8.72 24.87 -5.90
C GLY A 21 -8.08 25.11 -7.28
N ARG A 22 -6.86 24.62 -7.51
CA ARG A 22 -6.15 24.64 -8.81
C ARG A 22 -6.17 23.31 -9.56
N GLY A 23 -7.01 22.37 -9.13
CA GLY A 23 -7.13 21.05 -9.77
C GLY A 23 -5.96 20.10 -9.50
N VAL A 24 -5.09 20.41 -8.54
CA VAL A 24 -4.00 19.50 -8.15
C VAL A 24 -4.59 18.30 -7.42
N ARG A 25 -4.40 17.10 -7.99
CA ARG A 25 -4.81 15.83 -7.38
C ARG A 25 -3.61 15.14 -6.78
N VAL A 26 -3.68 14.83 -5.49
CA VAL A 26 -2.64 14.07 -4.78
C VAL A 26 -3.12 12.64 -4.58
N ARG A 27 -2.30 11.66 -4.98
CA ARG A 27 -2.53 10.24 -4.72
C ARG A 27 -1.30 9.59 -4.10
N VAL A 28 -1.48 8.44 -3.45
CA VAL A 28 -0.34 7.57 -3.11
C VAL A 28 0.08 6.84 -4.38
N ALA A 29 1.32 7.04 -4.80
CA ALA A 29 1.89 6.35 -5.95
C ALA A 29 2.56 5.03 -5.58
N SER A 30 3.20 4.98 -4.41
CA SER A 30 3.76 3.75 -3.86
C SER A 30 3.89 3.83 -2.34
N GLU A 31 3.88 2.68 -1.69
CA GLU A 31 4.02 2.56 -0.25
C GLU A 31 4.84 1.33 0.11
N ASP A 32 5.81 1.49 1.01
CA ASP A 32 6.56 0.42 1.66
C ASP A 32 6.52 0.60 3.18
N TRP A 33 7.27 -0.22 3.93
CA TRP A 33 7.28 -0.14 5.39
C TRP A 33 7.85 1.17 5.92
N GLY A 34 8.85 1.72 5.23
CA GLY A 34 9.61 2.87 5.67
C GLY A 34 9.19 4.17 5.02
N SER A 35 8.33 4.16 4.00
CA SER A 35 7.99 5.37 3.26
C SER A 35 6.69 5.29 2.46
N ILE A 36 6.09 6.45 2.23
CA ILE A 36 4.96 6.66 1.33
C ILE A 36 5.40 7.66 0.27
N THR A 37 5.25 7.30 -1.00
CA THR A 37 5.47 8.21 -2.12
C THR A 37 4.13 8.78 -2.57
N TYR A 38 3.98 10.09 -2.42
CA TYR A 38 2.85 10.83 -2.93
C TYR A 38 3.16 11.36 -4.32
N GLU A 39 2.15 11.36 -5.19
CA GLU A 39 2.21 11.95 -6.50
C GLU A 39 1.13 13.02 -6.60
N ALA A 40 1.57 14.26 -6.84
CA ALA A 40 0.73 15.40 -7.15
C ALA A 40 0.71 15.57 -8.66
N VAL A 41 -0.48 15.44 -9.26
CA VAL A 41 -0.72 15.68 -10.68
C VAL A 41 -1.43 17.02 -10.81
N SER A 42 -0.89 17.90 -11.64
CA SER A 42 -1.44 19.21 -11.95
C SER A 42 -1.36 19.47 -13.45
N THR A 43 -2.14 20.43 -13.94
CA THR A 43 -2.04 20.89 -15.32
C THR A 43 -1.11 22.10 -15.36
N GLY A 44 -0.05 22.01 -16.15
CA GLY A 44 0.89 23.11 -16.40
C GLY A 44 0.23 24.23 -17.23
N PRO A 45 0.92 25.39 -17.37
CA PRO A 45 0.41 26.54 -18.13
C PRO A 45 0.04 26.18 -19.58
N ASP A 46 0.78 25.25 -20.17
CA ASP A 46 0.61 24.82 -21.57
C ASP A 46 -0.39 23.65 -21.72
N GLY A 47 -1.17 23.34 -20.67
CA GLY A 47 -2.12 22.22 -20.69
C GLY A 47 -1.49 20.84 -20.43
N THR A 48 -0.17 20.74 -20.34
CA THR A 48 0.55 19.47 -20.10
C THR A 48 0.39 19.00 -18.65
N ALA A 49 0.23 17.70 -18.42
CA ALA A 49 0.22 17.16 -17.07
C ALA A 49 1.63 17.24 -16.43
N VAL A 50 1.74 17.97 -15.34
CA VAL A 50 2.93 18.05 -14.50
C VAL A 50 2.76 17.09 -13.33
N VAL A 51 3.70 16.15 -13.19
CA VAL A 51 3.71 15.13 -12.15
C VAL A 51 4.87 15.41 -11.20
N GLN A 52 4.55 15.73 -9.94
CA GLN A 52 5.54 15.89 -8.88
C GLN A 52 5.43 14.75 -7.88
N ARG A 53 6.56 14.13 -7.54
CA ARG A 53 6.63 13.04 -6.55
C ARG A 53 7.35 13.51 -5.30
N TYR A 54 6.77 13.15 -4.15
CA TYR A 54 7.35 13.43 -2.85
C TYR A 54 7.38 12.15 -2.02
N ARG A 55 8.57 11.76 -1.56
CA ARG A 55 8.77 10.60 -0.70
C ARG A 55 8.78 11.05 0.77
N CYS A 56 7.78 10.60 1.52
CA CYS A 56 7.71 10.78 2.96
C CYS A 56 8.34 9.56 3.64
N VAL A 57 9.51 9.73 4.26
CA VAL A 57 10.13 8.69 5.09
C VAL A 57 9.46 8.66 6.46
N LEU A 58 8.97 7.50 6.86
CA LEU A 58 8.30 7.30 8.14
C LEU A 58 9.32 7.18 9.27
N PRO A 59 9.01 7.74 10.46
CA PRO A 59 9.78 7.47 11.67
C PRO A 59 9.99 5.98 11.91
N ARG A 60 11.18 5.59 12.36
CA ARG A 60 11.58 4.18 12.57
C ARG A 60 10.55 3.37 13.35
N THR A 61 10.01 3.92 14.44
CA THR A 61 9.01 3.24 15.28
C THR A 61 7.73 2.93 14.49
N LEU A 62 7.29 3.84 13.63
CA LEU A 62 6.13 3.61 12.75
C LEU A 62 6.45 2.57 11.68
N ALA A 63 7.64 2.64 11.07
CA ALA A 63 8.05 1.67 10.07
C ALA A 63 8.09 0.24 10.65
N LEU A 64 8.65 0.07 11.84
CA LEU A 64 8.67 -1.21 12.55
C LEU A 64 7.25 -1.68 12.90
N ARG A 65 6.38 -0.81 13.40
CA ARG A 65 4.99 -1.17 13.68
C ARG A 65 4.27 -1.67 12.42
N ARG A 66 4.46 -0.99 11.29
CA ARG A 66 3.88 -1.40 10.00
C ARG A 66 4.42 -2.76 9.54
N LEU A 67 5.73 -2.98 9.65
CA LEU A 67 6.35 -4.28 9.35
C LEU A 67 5.72 -5.40 10.18
N ARG A 68 5.58 -5.21 11.50
CA ARG A 68 5.00 -6.22 12.42
C ARG A 68 3.54 -6.55 12.12
N LEU A 69 2.77 -5.57 11.65
CA LEU A 69 1.35 -5.73 11.35
C LEU A 69 1.09 -6.33 9.97
N THR A 70 2.10 -6.48 9.13
CA THR A 70 1.89 -6.95 7.76
C THR A 70 2.13 -8.43 7.63
N TYR A 71 1.32 -9.06 6.78
CA TYR A 71 1.55 -10.39 6.23
C TYR A 71 2.09 -10.36 4.81
N VAL A 72 2.98 -11.29 4.51
CA VAL A 72 3.32 -11.73 3.16
C VAL A 72 2.43 -12.92 2.84
N VAL A 73 1.68 -12.81 1.74
CA VAL A 73 0.80 -13.85 1.23
C VAL A 73 1.31 -14.29 -0.13
N GLY A 74 1.63 -15.58 -0.27
CA GLY A 74 1.97 -16.20 -1.54
C GLY A 74 0.77 -16.98 -2.07
N LEU A 75 0.41 -16.71 -3.32
CA LEU A 75 -0.64 -17.38 -4.06
C LEU A 75 -0.08 -17.91 -5.38
N TRP A 76 -0.65 -19.01 -5.86
CA TRP A 76 -0.34 -19.53 -7.19
C TRP A 76 -1.60 -20.02 -7.89
N HIS A 77 -1.57 -20.07 -9.22
CA HIS A 77 -2.58 -20.76 -10.01
C HIS A 77 -1.95 -21.35 -11.27
N SER A 78 -2.59 -22.36 -11.84
CA SER A 78 -2.16 -22.95 -13.12
C SER A 78 -2.64 -22.09 -14.30
N THR A 79 -1.77 -21.94 -15.29
CA THR A 79 -2.07 -21.32 -16.60
C THR A 79 -1.62 -22.27 -17.70
N GLY A 80 -2.52 -23.14 -18.14
CA GLY A 80 -2.18 -24.23 -19.06
C GLY A 80 -1.16 -25.18 -18.43
N LYS A 81 0.07 -25.20 -18.97
CA LYS A 81 1.18 -26.04 -18.48
C LYS A 81 2.17 -25.31 -17.56
N ALA A 82 1.92 -24.03 -17.26
CA ALA A 82 2.78 -23.22 -16.39
C ALA A 82 2.09 -22.87 -15.06
N VAL A 83 2.89 -22.53 -14.04
CA VAL A 83 2.42 -22.02 -12.74
C VAL A 83 2.70 -20.53 -12.67
N CYS A 84 1.66 -19.73 -12.42
CA CYS A 84 1.80 -18.31 -12.15
C CYS A 84 1.84 -18.09 -10.63
N ASN A 85 2.85 -17.36 -10.15
CA ASN A 85 3.03 -17.04 -8.74
C ASN A 85 2.75 -15.56 -8.48
N HIS A 86 2.05 -15.27 -7.39
CA HIS A 86 1.73 -13.94 -6.93
C HIS A 86 2.11 -13.80 -5.46
N VAL A 87 2.78 -12.70 -5.12
CA VAL A 87 3.07 -12.35 -3.74
C VAL A 87 2.43 -11.01 -3.42
N ARG A 88 1.75 -10.91 -2.28
CA ARG A 88 1.12 -9.69 -1.80
C ARG A 88 1.55 -9.41 -0.37
N ARG A 89 1.69 -8.11 -0.07
CA ARG A 89 1.94 -7.60 1.27
C ARG A 89 0.64 -6.97 1.73
N VAL A 90 0.04 -7.51 2.80
CA VAL A 90 -1.30 -7.12 3.26
C VAL A 90 -1.26 -6.81 4.74
N ILE A 91 -1.75 -5.63 5.12
CA ILE A 91 -2.07 -5.30 6.50
C ILE A 91 -3.52 -5.74 6.72
N PRO A 92 -3.83 -6.53 7.76
CA PRO A 92 -5.18 -7.00 8.01
C PRO A 92 -6.13 -5.80 8.21
N PRO A 93 -7.34 -5.85 7.64
CA PRO A 93 -8.32 -4.77 7.77
C PRO A 93 -8.76 -4.59 9.23
N VAL A 94 -8.78 -5.70 10.00
CA VAL A 94 -9.10 -5.71 11.43
C VAL A 94 -7.83 -5.98 12.23
N LEU A 95 -7.30 -4.93 12.87
CA LEU A 95 -6.04 -5.01 13.61
C LEU A 95 -6.14 -5.75 14.96
N SER A 96 -7.36 -6.01 15.44
CA SER A 96 -7.65 -6.67 16.72
C SER A 96 -8.05 -8.14 16.58
N ALA A 97 -8.08 -8.69 15.36
CA ALA A 97 -8.43 -10.08 15.15
C ALA A 97 -7.36 -11.02 15.73
N ALA A 98 -7.79 -12.21 16.17
CA ALA A 98 -6.87 -13.29 16.52
C ALA A 98 -5.99 -13.66 15.30
N ASP A 99 -4.77 -14.16 15.53
CA ASP A 99 -3.79 -14.39 14.45
C ASP A 99 -4.34 -15.27 13.32
N GLU A 100 -5.08 -16.33 13.67
CA GLU A 100 -5.69 -17.23 12.69
C GLU A 100 -6.76 -16.54 11.83
N ALA A 101 -7.66 -15.78 12.46
CA ALA A 101 -8.66 -14.99 11.72
C ALA A 101 -7.99 -13.94 10.83
N ALA A 102 -6.94 -13.29 11.34
CA ALA A 102 -6.16 -12.33 10.57
C ALA A 102 -5.50 -12.98 9.35
N ARG A 103 -4.98 -14.21 9.46
CA ARG A 103 -4.40 -14.96 8.34
C ARG A 103 -5.42 -15.25 7.25
N GLN A 104 -6.63 -15.66 7.62
CA GLN A 104 -7.71 -15.89 6.68
C GLN A 104 -8.13 -14.59 5.97
N ASP A 105 -8.29 -13.50 6.71
CA ASP A 105 -8.65 -12.19 6.17
C ASP A 105 -7.60 -11.69 5.17
N VAL A 106 -6.31 -11.75 5.52
CA VAL A 106 -5.26 -11.28 4.60
C VAL A 106 -5.13 -12.16 3.37
N ALA A 107 -5.39 -13.47 3.48
CA ALA A 107 -5.42 -14.38 2.36
C ALA A 107 -6.53 -14.01 1.36
N LEU A 108 -7.74 -13.74 1.88
CA LEU A 108 -8.87 -13.30 1.07
C LEU A 108 -8.59 -11.95 0.39
N VAL A 109 -8.10 -10.97 1.15
CA VAL A 109 -7.74 -9.65 0.60
C VAL A 109 -6.65 -9.79 -0.47
N ALA A 110 -5.64 -10.62 -0.24
CA ALA A 110 -4.59 -10.85 -1.23
C ALA A 110 -5.13 -11.48 -2.51
N ALA A 111 -6.02 -12.47 -2.42
CA ALA A 111 -6.66 -13.08 -3.58
C ALA A 111 -7.51 -12.07 -4.36
N ALA A 112 -8.31 -11.26 -3.67
CA ALA A 112 -9.12 -10.21 -4.29
C ALA A 112 -8.27 -9.16 -5.01
N LEU A 113 -7.14 -8.74 -4.41
CA LEU A 113 -6.19 -7.83 -5.06
C LEU A 113 -5.56 -8.45 -6.31
N VAL A 114 -5.16 -9.72 -6.24
CA VAL A 114 -4.60 -10.43 -7.41
C VAL A 114 -5.64 -10.55 -8.51
N GLU A 115 -6.88 -10.92 -8.21
CA GLU A 115 -7.94 -10.95 -9.22
C GLU A 115 -8.14 -9.57 -9.86
N ALA A 116 -8.34 -8.52 -9.06
CA ALA A 116 -8.59 -7.17 -9.56
C ALA A 116 -7.48 -6.66 -10.50
N GLU A 117 -6.22 -6.99 -10.20
CA GLU A 117 -5.07 -6.52 -10.97
C GLU A 117 -4.65 -7.44 -12.12
N ARG A 118 -4.86 -8.76 -11.98
CA ARG A 118 -4.21 -9.79 -12.82
C ARG A 118 -5.19 -10.67 -13.57
N ARG A 119 -6.49 -10.63 -13.28
CA ARG A 119 -7.51 -11.30 -14.10
C ARG A 119 -7.38 -11.00 -15.61
N PRO A 120 -7.22 -9.74 -16.07
CA PRO A 120 -7.06 -9.48 -17.50
C PRO A 120 -5.68 -9.89 -18.07
N VAL A 121 -4.70 -10.24 -17.22
CA VAL A 121 -3.32 -10.54 -17.64
C VAL A 121 -3.05 -12.04 -17.65
N CYS A 122 -3.41 -12.74 -16.59
CA CYS A 122 -3.17 -14.18 -16.44
C CYS A 122 -4.43 -15.00 -16.12
N GLY A 123 -5.60 -14.36 -16.02
CA GLY A 123 -6.84 -15.07 -15.71
C GLY A 123 -6.97 -15.50 -14.24
N ALA A 124 -6.14 -14.95 -13.35
CA ALA A 124 -6.27 -15.21 -11.91
C ALA A 124 -7.64 -14.75 -11.40
N THR A 125 -8.34 -15.63 -10.69
CA THR A 125 -9.58 -15.33 -9.96
C THR A 125 -9.46 -15.86 -8.53
N VAL A 126 -10.28 -15.34 -7.62
CA VAL A 126 -10.34 -15.85 -6.25
C VAL A 126 -10.63 -17.36 -6.23
N GLU A 127 -11.39 -17.90 -7.19
CA GLU A 127 -11.69 -19.34 -7.23
C GLU A 127 -10.54 -20.22 -7.70
N ASN A 128 -9.59 -19.69 -8.49
CA ASN A 128 -8.48 -20.48 -9.03
C ASN A 128 -7.14 -20.26 -8.34
N LEU A 129 -7.07 -19.29 -7.42
CA LEU A 129 -5.88 -19.00 -6.62
C LEU A 129 -5.77 -19.94 -5.43
N THR A 130 -4.61 -20.58 -5.31
CA THR A 130 -4.25 -21.39 -4.14
C THR A 130 -3.23 -20.63 -3.29
N VAL A 131 -3.54 -20.43 -2.01
CA VAL A 131 -2.62 -19.83 -1.04
C VAL A 131 -1.64 -20.89 -0.56
N TYR A 132 -0.35 -20.64 -0.71
CA TYR A 132 0.70 -21.57 -0.26
C TYR A 132 1.53 -21.03 0.90
N THR A 133 1.43 -19.74 1.21
CA THR A 133 2.04 -19.16 2.41
C THR A 133 1.28 -17.93 2.89
N VAL A 134 1.14 -17.82 4.20
CA VAL A 134 0.66 -16.64 4.92
C VAL A 134 1.54 -16.48 6.14
N GLN A 135 2.43 -15.49 6.11
CA GLN A 135 3.42 -15.28 7.17
C GLN A 135 3.55 -13.81 7.51
N ARG A 136 3.89 -13.51 8.76
CA ARG A 136 4.22 -12.14 9.17
C ARG A 136 5.45 -11.67 8.40
N ALA A 137 5.43 -10.43 7.91
CA ALA A 137 6.52 -9.86 7.13
C ALA A 137 7.82 -9.73 7.93
N GLN A 138 7.74 -9.60 9.25
CA GLN A 138 8.92 -9.62 10.13
C GLN A 138 9.62 -10.99 10.20
N ASP A 139 8.89 -12.07 9.93
CA ASP A 139 9.37 -13.45 10.04
C ASP A 139 9.70 -14.04 8.66
N TRP A 140 9.44 -13.28 7.58
CA TRP A 140 9.70 -13.69 6.21
C TRP A 140 11.20 -13.70 5.91
N GLN A 141 11.70 -14.85 5.45
CA GLN A 141 13.05 -15.01 4.95
C GLN A 141 13.01 -15.21 3.43
N SER A 142 13.78 -14.41 2.69
CA SER A 142 13.97 -14.66 1.27
C SER A 142 14.79 -15.93 1.09
N PHE A 143 14.28 -16.83 0.24
CA PHE A 143 14.99 -18.01 -0.25
C PHE A 143 16.16 -17.62 -1.18
#